data_AF-A0A7H4PP29-F1
#
_entry.id   AF-A0A7H4PP29-F1
#
_cell.length_a   1.000
_cell.length_b   1.000
_cell.length_c   1.000
_cell.angle_alpha   90.00
_cell.angle_beta   90.00
_cell.angle_gamma   90.00
#
_symmetry.space_group_name_H-M   'P 1'
#
loop_
_entity.id
_entity.type
_entity.pdbx_description
1 polymer ?
#
loop_
_entity_poly.entity_id
_entity_poly.type
_entity_poly.pdbx_seq_one_letter_code
_entity_poly.pdbx_strand_id
1 'polypeptide(L)'
;MRRGELVGFDIDLAKELCKRINTQCTFIENPLDALIPSLKAKKIDAIMSSLSITEKRQQEIAFTDKLYAADSRLVVKKGSDITPDLAKAERQARWCSPGYHPGNLRQRALGAKRH
;
A
#
# COMPACT_ATOMS: atom_id res chain seq x y z
N MET A 1 1.14 16.87 2.74
CA MET A 1 2.03 18.04 2.53
C MET A 1 2.19 18.82 3.82
N ARG A 2 3.39 19.36 4.09
CA ARG A 2 3.66 20.27 5.22
C ARG A 2 4.35 21.51 4.69
N ARG A 3 3.77 22.69 4.91
CA ARG A 3 4.30 23.98 4.41
C ARG A 3 4.55 24.00 2.88
N GLY A 4 3.68 23.35 2.10
CA GLY A 4 3.80 23.29 0.64
C GLY A 4 4.78 22.23 0.11
N GLU A 5 5.49 21.52 0.99
CA GLU A 5 6.39 20.44 0.59
C GLU A 5 5.73 19.07 0.74
N LEU A 6 6.04 18.19 -0.22
CA LEU A 6 5.78 16.77 -0.10
C LEU A 6 6.70 16.20 0.99
N VAL A 7 6.08 15.58 2.00
CA VAL A 7 6.76 15.01 3.16
C VAL A 7 6.12 13.66 3.48
N GLY A 8 6.91 12.75 4.06
CA GLY A 8 6.47 11.42 4.44
C GLY A 8 7.51 10.36 4.09
N PHE A 9 7.28 9.15 4.60
CA PHE A 9 8.21 8.04 4.45
C PHE A 9 8.62 7.77 3.00
N ASP A 10 7.65 7.72 2.08
CA ASP A 10 7.92 7.45 0.65
C ASP A 10 8.77 8.56 0.01
N ILE A 11 8.60 9.83 0.43
CA ILE A 11 9.41 10.95 -0.07
C ILE A 11 10.84 10.88 0.44
N ASP A 12 11.03 10.58 1.72
CA ASP A 12 12.36 10.48 2.33
C ASP A 12 13.14 9.30 1.73
N LEU A 13 12.46 8.16 1.52
CA LEU A 13 13.04 7.00 0.86
C LEU A 13 13.43 7.30 -0.59
N ALA A 14 12.56 7.96 -1.35
CA ALA A 14 12.88 8.34 -2.72
C ALA A 14 14.07 9.30 -2.79
N LYS A 15 14.12 10.33 -1.94
CA LYS A 15 15.26 11.27 -1.90
C LYS A 15 16.59 10.55 -1.66
N GLU A 16 16.62 9.61 -0.72
CA GLU A 16 17.82 8.82 -0.43
C GLU A 16 18.18 7.89 -1.59
N LEU A 17 17.19 7.25 -2.25
CA LEU A 17 17.43 6.43 -3.44
C LEU A 17 18.05 7.27 -4.57
N CYS A 18 17.48 8.44 -4.86
CA CYS A 18 17.96 9.34 -5.91
C CYS A 18 19.40 9.79 -5.67
N LYS A 19 19.75 10.06 -4.39
CA LYS A 19 21.11 10.36 -3.98
C LYS A 19 22.07 9.20 -4.25
N ARG A 20 21.69 7.96 -3.93
CA ARG A 20 22.54 6.76 -4.13
C ARG A 20 22.80 6.44 -5.59
N ILE A 21 21.81 6.66 -6.45
CA ILE A 21 21.94 6.43 -7.90
C ILE A 21 22.42 7.69 -8.66
N ASN A 22 22.80 8.74 -7.92
CA ASN A 22 23.28 10.01 -8.47
C ASN A 22 22.36 10.61 -9.55
N THR A 23 21.05 10.65 -9.28
CA THR A 23 20.05 11.23 -10.17
C THR A 23 19.25 12.33 -9.50
N GLN A 24 18.66 13.20 -10.31
CA GLN A 24 17.73 14.22 -9.83
C GLN A 24 16.30 13.70 -9.91
N CYS A 25 15.55 13.85 -8.82
CA CYS A 25 14.17 13.37 -8.74
C CYS A 25 13.18 14.53 -8.63
N THR A 26 12.20 14.50 -9.52
CA THR A 26 11.04 15.39 -9.51
C THR A 26 9.84 14.60 -9.01
N PHE A 27 9.14 15.14 -8.02
CA PHE A 27 7.98 14.50 -7.43
C PHE A 27 6.70 15.04 -8.05
N ILE A 28 5.85 14.13 -8.54
CA ILE A 28 4.53 14.46 -9.11
C ILE A 28 3.48 13.76 -8.26
N GLU A 29 2.56 14.52 -7.69
CA GLU A 29 1.44 13.99 -6.92
C GLU A 29 0.27 13.67 -7.86
N ASN A 30 -0.16 12.41 -7.85
CA ASN A 30 -1.29 11.92 -8.63
C ASN A 30 -2.24 11.11 -7.74
N PRO A 31 -3.54 11.07 -8.05
CA PRO A 31 -4.46 10.09 -7.48
C PRO A 31 -3.98 8.64 -7.65
N LEU A 32 -4.26 7.78 -6.68
CA LEU A 32 -3.76 6.39 -6.62
C LEU A 32 -4.16 5.56 -7.88
N ASP A 33 -5.37 5.77 -8.37
CA ASP A 33 -5.92 5.14 -9.58
C ASP A 33 -5.25 5.62 -10.87
N ALA A 34 -4.70 6.83 -10.88
CA ALA A 34 -3.97 7.40 -12.01
C ALA A 34 -2.49 6.98 -12.09
N LEU A 35 -1.92 6.36 -11.05
CA LEU A 35 -0.50 6.00 -11.00
C LEU A 35 -0.10 5.00 -12.08
N ILE A 36 -0.80 3.87 -12.18
CA ILE A 36 -0.48 2.81 -13.16
C ILE A 36 -0.66 3.34 -14.61
N PRO A 37 -1.78 4.00 -14.96
CA PRO A 37 -1.91 4.63 -16.28
C PRO A 37 -0.79 5.65 -16.58
N SER A 38 -0.40 6.47 -15.60
CA SER A 38 0.65 7.48 -15.78
C SER A 38 2.01 6.86 -16.04
N LEU A 39 2.34 5.76 -15.35
CA LEU A 39 3.57 4.99 -15.59
C LEU A 39 3.56 4.37 -16.99
N LYS A 40 2.46 3.72 -17.39
CA LYS A 40 2.32 3.14 -18.73
C LYS A 40 2.40 4.18 -19.85
N ALA A 41 1.86 5.37 -19.60
CA ALA A 41 1.93 6.51 -20.52
C ALA A 41 3.28 7.26 -20.46
N LYS A 42 4.25 6.79 -19.68
CA LYS A 42 5.58 7.40 -19.51
C LYS A 42 5.54 8.86 -19.03
N LYS A 43 4.51 9.22 -18.26
CA LYS A 43 4.41 10.54 -17.60
C LYS A 43 5.22 10.58 -16.29
N ILE A 44 5.48 9.41 -15.72
CA ILE A 44 6.34 9.17 -14.56
C ILE A 44 7.19 7.93 -14.82
N ASP A 45 8.35 7.84 -14.18
CA ASP A 45 9.28 6.73 -14.36
C ASP A 45 9.17 5.65 -13.27
N ALA A 46 8.67 6.01 -12.09
CA ALA A 46 8.50 5.13 -10.96
C ALA A 46 7.33 5.54 -10.06
N ILE A 47 6.78 4.59 -9.31
CA ILE A 47 5.72 4.83 -8.32
C ILE A 47 6.29 4.58 -6.92
N MET A 48 6.35 5.63 -6.10
CA MET A 48 6.74 5.56 -4.68
C MET A 48 5.53 5.96 -3.81
N SER A 49 4.58 5.04 -3.66
CA SER A 49 3.29 5.33 -3.00
C SER A 49 2.70 4.12 -2.27
N SER A 50 3.55 3.29 -1.66
CA SER A 50 3.11 2.14 -0.86
C SER A 50 2.12 1.20 -1.59
N LEU A 51 2.24 1.10 -2.93
CA LEU A 51 1.24 0.45 -3.77
C LEU A 51 1.21 -1.05 -3.49
N SER A 52 0.05 -1.58 -3.11
CA SER A 52 -0.09 -3.02 -2.85
C SER A 52 0.11 -3.85 -4.12
N ILE A 53 0.95 -4.88 -4.01
CA ILE A 53 1.17 -5.89 -5.03
C ILE A 53 -0.08 -6.77 -5.11
N THR A 54 -0.72 -6.81 -6.28
CA THR A 54 -1.83 -7.71 -6.60
C THR A 54 -1.57 -8.35 -7.95
N GLU A 55 -2.11 -9.55 -8.19
CA GLU A 55 -1.93 -10.26 -9.46
C GLU A 55 -2.30 -9.39 -10.67
N LYS A 56 -3.45 -8.72 -10.59
CA LYS A 56 -3.91 -7.79 -11.64
C LYS A 56 -2.89 -6.67 -11.92
N ARG A 57 -2.23 -6.13 -10.89
CA ARG A 57 -1.24 -5.06 -11.08
C ARG A 57 0.10 -5.60 -11.57
N GLN A 58 0.50 -6.80 -11.14
CA GLN A 58 1.73 -7.45 -11.60
C GLN A 58 1.67 -7.84 -13.09
N GLN A 59 0.47 -8.06 -13.63
CA GLN A 59 0.27 -8.26 -15.07
C GLN A 59 0.47 -6.97 -15.88
N GLU A 60 0.34 -5.79 -15.24
CA GLU A 60 0.36 -4.49 -15.92
C GLU A 60 1.71 -3.77 -15.78
N ILE A 61 2.38 -3.92 -14.64
CA ILE A 61 3.63 -3.23 -14.30
C ILE A 61 4.57 -4.13 -13.49
N ALA A 62 5.87 -3.85 -13.59
CA ALA A 62 6.87 -4.45 -12.71
C ALA A 62 6.82 -3.81 -11.32
N PHE A 63 7.11 -4.61 -10.28
CA PHE A 63 7.29 -4.17 -8.91
C PHE A 63 8.73 -4.42 -8.47
N THR A 64 9.21 -3.61 -7.54
CA THR A 64 10.45 -3.91 -6.80
C THR A 64 10.21 -5.07 -5.84
N ASP A 65 11.29 -5.53 -5.20
CA ASP A 65 11.15 -6.31 -3.98
C ASP A 65 10.34 -5.54 -2.94
N LYS A 66 9.61 -6.29 -2.11
CA LYS A 66 8.73 -5.71 -1.09
C LYS A 66 9.55 -4.93 -0.07
N LEU A 67 9.37 -3.61 -0.06
CA LEU A 67 10.12 -2.70 0.82
C LEU A 67 9.75 -2.86 2.30
N TYR A 68 8.47 -3.12 2.60
CA TYR A 68 8.00 -3.39 3.96
C TYR A 68 6.62 -4.08 3.93
N ALA A 69 6.27 -4.77 5.01
CA ALA A 69 4.96 -5.41 5.17
C ALA A 69 4.01 -4.54 5.98
N ALA A 70 3.01 -3.98 5.30
CA ALA A 70 1.84 -3.42 5.96
C ALA A 70 0.83 -4.55 6.21
N ASP A 71 0.91 -5.19 7.37
CA ASP A 71 -0.12 -6.15 7.76
C ASP A 71 -1.40 -5.41 8.15
N SER A 72 -2.54 -5.90 7.67
CA SER A 72 -3.82 -5.41 8.15
C SER A 72 -3.99 -5.65 9.64
N ARG A 73 -4.62 -4.67 10.28
CA ARG A 73 -5.12 -4.77 11.64
C ARG A 73 -6.58 -4.32 11.64
N LEU A 74 -7.41 -5.04 12.37
CA LEU A 74 -8.76 -4.60 12.68
C LEU A 74 -8.66 -3.57 13.81
N VAL A 75 -9.15 -2.37 13.57
CA VAL A 75 -9.20 -1.31 14.57
C VAL A 75 -10.66 -1.04 14.90
N VAL A 76 -11.00 -1.08 16.18
CA VAL A 76 -12.36 -0.89 16.67
C VAL A 76 -12.38 0.22 17.72
N LYS A 77 -13.51 0.93 17.84
CA LYS A 77 -13.69 1.91 18.90
C LYS A 77 -13.67 1.19 20.26
N LYS A 78 -12.98 1.77 21.25
CA LYS A 78 -13.01 1.26 22.62
C LYS A 78 -14.45 1.13 23.10
N GLY A 79 -14.83 -0.06 23.59
CA GLY A 79 -16.18 -0.39 24.04
C GLY A 79 -17.15 -0.86 22.95
N SER A 80 -16.68 -1.11 21.72
CA SER A 80 -17.51 -1.75 20.69
C SER A 80 -17.73 -3.24 20.96
N ASP A 81 -18.88 -3.78 20.55
CA ASP A 81 -19.19 -5.22 20.61
C ASP A 81 -18.48 -6.07 19.54
N ILE A 82 -17.64 -5.44 18.70
CA ILE A 82 -16.87 -6.13 17.66
C ILE A 82 -15.80 -6.99 18.34
N THR A 83 -15.89 -8.30 18.14
CA THR A 83 -14.93 -9.27 18.65
C THR A 83 -13.83 -9.57 17.62
N PRO A 84 -12.66 -10.10 18.04
CA PRO A 84 -11.57 -10.49 17.11
C PRO A 84 -11.91 -11.65 16.18
N ASP A 85 -13.13 -12.18 16.24
CA ASP A 85 -13.62 -13.21 15.32
C ASP A 85 -13.77 -12.62 13.91
N LEU A 86 -12.81 -12.97 13.04
CA LEU A 86 -12.73 -12.53 11.65
C LEU A 86 -14.04 -12.80 10.88
N ALA A 87 -14.72 -13.92 11.14
CA ALA A 87 -15.95 -14.29 10.42
C ALA A 87 -17.15 -13.41 10.80
N LYS A 88 -17.14 -12.79 11.98
CA LYS A 88 -18.16 -11.81 12.41
C LYS A 88 -17.73 -10.39 12.06
N ALA A 89 -16.44 -10.07 12.20
CA ALA A 89 -15.88 -8.76 11.94
C ALA A 89 -15.95 -8.38 10.45
N GLU A 90 -15.78 -9.32 9.51
CA GLU A 90 -15.83 -9.05 8.06
C GLU A 90 -17.17 -8.44 7.62
N ARG A 91 -18.29 -8.81 8.24
CA ARG A 91 -19.62 -8.23 7.91
C ARG A 91 -19.81 -6.81 8.43
N GLN A 92 -19.01 -6.38 9.40
CA GLN A 92 -19.13 -5.10 10.11
C GLN A 92 -17.99 -4.13 9.76
N ALA A 93 -16.93 -4.62 9.13
CA ALA A 93 -15.76 -3.84 8.77
C ALA A 93 -16.06 -2.88 7.60
N ARG A 94 -15.79 -1.59 7.81
CA ARG A 94 -15.59 -0.62 6.73
C ARG A 94 -14.10 -0.49 6.46
N TRP A 95 -13.71 -0.60 5.19
CA TRP A 95 -12.31 -0.48 4.77
C TRP A 95 -11.85 0.98 4.81
N CYS A 96 -10.77 1.26 5.53
CA CYS A 96 -10.20 2.60 5.62
C CYS A 96 -9.38 3.01 4.37
N SER A 97 -8.98 2.05 3.53
CA SER A 97 -8.17 2.31 2.34
C SER A 97 -8.91 1.85 1.07
N PRO A 98 -9.23 2.77 0.13
CA PRO A 98 -9.79 2.40 -1.16
C PRO A 98 -8.88 1.43 -1.91
N GLY A 99 -9.42 0.30 -2.36
CA GLY A 99 -8.68 -0.71 -3.12
C GLY A 99 -7.80 -1.68 -2.30
N TYR A 100 -7.82 -1.58 -0.97
CA TYR A 100 -7.27 -2.63 -0.12
C TYR A 100 -8.35 -3.69 0.12
N HIS A 101 -8.17 -4.87 -0.48
CA HIS A 101 -8.93 -6.06 -0.12
C HIS A 101 -7.96 -7.02 0.55
N PRO A 102 -8.24 -7.50 1.76
CA PRO A 102 -7.43 -8.56 2.33
C PRO A 102 -7.58 -9.78 1.42
N GLY A 103 -6.58 -10.04 0.59
CA GLY A 103 -6.45 -11.33 -0.06
C GLY A 103 -6.55 -12.39 1.03
N ASN A 104 -7.61 -13.20 0.97
CA ASN A 104 -7.92 -14.35 1.81
C ASN A 104 -7.32 -14.30 3.24
N LEU A 105 -7.86 -13.46 4.12
CA LEU A 105 -7.61 -13.54 5.57
C LEU A 105 -7.86 -14.96 6.13
N ARG A 106 -8.77 -15.71 5.48
CA ARG A 106 -8.99 -17.15 5.73
C ARG A 106 -7.72 -18.01 5.55
N GLN A 107 -6.88 -17.73 4.55
CA GLN A 107 -5.67 -18.52 4.30
C GLN A 107 -4.53 -18.15 5.26
N ARG A 108 -4.42 -16.88 5.68
CA ARG A 108 -3.42 -16.46 6.68
C ARG A 108 -3.72 -16.99 8.09
N ALA A 109 -4.99 -17.12 8.47
CA ALA A 109 -5.37 -17.76 9.74
C ALA A 109 -5.06 -19.28 9.76
N LEU A 110 -5.16 -19.96 8.60
CA LEU A 110 -4.80 -21.38 8.47
C LEU A 110 -3.29 -21.64 8.42
N GLY A 111 -2.48 -20.64 8.07
CA GLY A 111 -1.01 -20.71 8.08
C GLY A 111 -0.37 -20.68 9.47
N ALA A 112 -1.09 -20.23 10.50
CA ALA A 112 -0.60 -20.16 11.88
C ALA A 112 -0.81 -21.45 12.70
N LYS A 113 -1.30 -22.54 12.07
CA LYS A 113 -1.54 -23.85 12.70
C LYS A 113 -0.71 -25.00 12.10
N ARG A 114 0.49 -24.72 11.58
CA ARG A 114 1.45 -25.77 11.24
C ARG A 114 2.80 -25.49 11.92
N HIS A 115 2.88 -25.90 13.18
CA HIS A 115 4.07 -26.45 13.82
C HIS A 115 3.71 -27.87 14.28
#